data_AF-A0A925WQ53-F1
#
_entry.id   AF-A0A925WQ53-F1
#
_cell.length_a   1.000
_cell.length_b   1.000
_cell.length_c   1.000
_cell.angle_alpha   90.00
_cell.angle_beta   90.00
_cell.angle_gamma   90.00
#
_symmetry.space_group_name_H-M   'P 1'
#
loop_
_entity.id
_entity.type
_entity.pdbx_description
1 polymer ?
#
loop_
_entity_poly.entity_id
_entity_poly.type
_entity_poly.pdbx_seq_one_letter_code
_entity_poly.pdbx_strand_id
1 'polypeptide(L)' 'MTTPIYDAVVILAEQLTPDEQRALVEHLQHIASTRQLSYAEWKTVFEAMKITIPLVGEFSDRREDWYGDDGR' A
#
# COMPACT_ATOMS: atom_id res chain seq x y z
N MET A 1 14.52 13.42 16.17
CA MET A 1 15.29 14.60 15.74
C MET A 1 15.49 14.46 14.25
N THR A 2 14.71 15.17 13.43
CA THR A 2 14.93 15.22 11.99
C THR A 2 16.24 15.95 11.71
N THR A 3 17.01 15.44 10.77
CA THR A 3 18.27 16.05 10.33
C THR A 3 17.94 17.37 9.64
N PRO A 4 18.71 18.47 9.81
CA PRO A 4 18.42 19.77 9.18
C PRO A 4 18.24 19.73 7.65
N ILE A 5 18.76 18.68 7.01
CA ILE A 5 18.59 18.41 5.58
C ILE A 5 17.14 18.00 5.26
N TYR A 6 16.50 17.21 6.11
CA TYR A 6 15.13 16.75 5.90
C TYR A 6 14.15 17.92 5.94
N ASP A 7 14.27 18.79 6.95
CA ASP A 7 13.38 19.94 7.09
C ASP A 7 13.52 20.91 5.90
N ALA A 8 14.74 21.06 5.35
CA ALA A 8 14.96 21.83 4.12
C ALA A 8 14.27 21.20 2.89
N VAL A 9 14.28 19.87 2.77
CA VAL A 9 13.59 19.16 1.68
C VAL A 9 12.07 19.33 1.77
N VAL A 10 11.51 19.30 2.98
CA VAL A 10 10.07 19.55 3.20
C VAL A 10 9.69 20.94 2.73
N ILE A 11 10.45 21.96 3.15
CA ILE A 11 10.20 23.36 2.74
C ILE A 11 10.26 23.51 1.21
N LEU A 12 11.20 22.84 0.55
CA LEU A 12 11.31 22.88 -0.91
C LEU A 12 10.13 22.16 -1.59
N ALA A 13 9.65 21.05 -1.04
CA ALA A 13 8.50 20.33 -1.57
C ALA A 13 7.20 21.15 -1.45
N GLU A 14 7.04 21.93 -0.37
CA GLU A 14 5.90 22.81 -0.16
C GLU A 14 5.86 24.00 -1.14
N GLN A 15 7.00 24.37 -1.74
CA GLN A 15 7.09 25.45 -2.73
C GLN A 15 6.72 25.02 -4.15
N LEU A 16 6.58 23.71 -4.40
CA LEU A 16 6.22 23.18 -5.71
C LEU A 16 4.75 23.42 -6.03
N THR A 17 4.45 23.58 -7.32
CA THR A 17 3.05 23.56 -7.79
C THR A 17 2.43 22.17 -7.61
N PRO A 18 1.09 22.04 -7.60
CA PRO A 18 0.44 20.74 -7.43
C PRO A 18 0.85 19.68 -8.46
N ASP A 19 1.11 20.08 -9.71
CA ASP A 19 1.54 19.16 -10.75
C ASP A 19 3.00 18.72 -10.57
N GLU A 20 3.87 19.63 -10.11
CA GLU A 20 5.26 19.29 -9.76
C GLU A 20 5.34 18.42 -8.50
N GLN A 21 4.47 18.63 -7.51
CA GLN A 21 4.36 17.74 -6.36
C GLN A 21 3.95 16.32 -6.79
N ARG A 22 3.02 16.21 -7.74
CA ARG A 22 2.63 14.91 -8.31
C ARG A 22 3.82 14.23 -9.00
N ALA A 23 4.55 14.98 -9.84
CA ALA A 23 5.75 14.46 -10.52
C ALA A 23 6.85 14.05 -9.52
N LEU A 24 7.04 14.81 -8.43
CA LEU A 24 7.98 14.45 -7.37
C LEU A 24 7.58 13.15 -6.67
N VAL A 25 6.29 12.98 -6.37
CA VAL A 25 5.78 11.73 -5.76
C VAL A 25 6.03 10.53 -6.68
N GLU A 26 5.73 10.65 -7.98
CA GLU A 26 6.00 9.60 -8.97
C GLU A 26 7.49 9.25 -9.04
N HIS A 27 8.36 10.26 -9.04
CA HIS A 27 9.81 10.05 -9.03
C HIS A 27 10.30 9.33 -7.76
N LEU A 28 9.81 9.74 -6.58
CA LEU A 28 10.16 9.10 -5.31
C LEU A 28 9.62 7.68 -5.23
N GLN A 29 8.42 7.40 -5.77
CA GLN A 29 7.89 6.04 -5.89
C GLN A 29 8.75 5.18 -6.82
N HIS A 30 9.23 5.73 -7.93
CA HIS A 30 10.15 5.02 -8.81
C HIS A 30 11.45 4.65 -8.10
N ILE A 31 12.06 5.61 -7.38
CA ILE A 31 13.25 5.34 -6.55
C ILE A 31 12.94 4.29 -5.47
N ALA A 32 11.81 4.41 -4.78
CA ALA A 32 11.40 3.44 -3.76
C ALA A 32 11.20 2.03 -4.35
N SER A 33 10.67 1.92 -5.57
CA SER A 33 10.44 0.64 -6.25
C SER A 33 11.73 -0.07 -6.69
N THR A 34 12.79 0.70 -6.96
CA THR A 34 14.10 0.16 -7.35
C THR A 34 14.95 -0.22 -6.13
N ARG A 35 14.61 0.31 -4.95
CA ARG A 35 15.25 -0.06 -3.69
C ARG A 35 14.71 -1.41 -3.20
N GLN A 36 15.63 -2.31 -2.85
CA GLN A 36 15.27 -3.51 -2.11
C GLN A 36 14.81 -3.14 -0.69
N LEU A 37 13.56 -3.50 -0.36
CA LEU A 37 13.03 -3.36 0.99
C LEU A 37 13.73 -4.34 1.93
N SER A 38 13.98 -3.91 3.17
CA SER A 38 14.33 -4.85 4.23
C SER A 38 13.13 -5.75 4.56
N TYR A 39 13.39 -6.89 5.20
CA TYR A 39 12.33 -7.80 5.63
C TYR A 39 11.27 -7.12 6.52
N ALA A 40 11.71 -6.24 7.43
CA ALA A 40 10.80 -5.52 8.33
C ALA A 40 9.89 -4.54 7.58
N GLU A 41 10.44 -3.81 6.61
CA GLU A 41 9.67 -2.88 5.75
C GLU A 41 8.69 -3.65 4.87
N TRP A 42 9.14 -4.75 4.25
CA TRP A 42 8.29 -5.60 3.43
C TRP A 42 7.11 -6.18 4.22
N LYS A 43 7.39 -6.69 5.43
CA LYS A 43 6.34 -7.22 6.33
C LYS A 43 5.30 -6.15 6.68
N THR A 44 5.74 -4.90 6.89
CA THR A 44 4.85 -3.78 7.24
C THR A 44 3.91 -3.45 6.09
N VAL A 45 4.44 -3.38 4.86
CA VAL A 45 3.62 -3.15 3.66
C VAL A 45 2.64 -4.31 3.46
N PHE A 46 3.11 -5.56 3.59
CA PHE A 46 2.26 -6.73 3.46
C PHE A 46 1.08 -6.73 4.45
N GLU A 47 1.33 -6.41 5.72
CA GLU A 47 0.26 -6.32 6.72
C GLU A 47 -0.71 -5.16 6.44
N ALA A 48 -0.23 -4.02 5.93
CA ALA A 48 -1.10 -2.90 5.55
C ALA A 48 -1.99 -3.20 4.34
N MET A 49 -1.58 -4.12 3.45
CA MET A 49 -2.36 -4.54 2.28
C MET A 49 -3.48 -5.54 2.63
N LYS A 50 -3.48 -6.12 3.83
CA LYS A 50 -4.50 -7.10 4.22
C LYS A 50 -5.83 -6.39 4.41
N ILE A 51 -6.81 -6.78 3.60
CA ILE A 51 -8.17 -6.30 3.76
C ILE A 51 -8.82 -7.14 4.86
N THR A 52 -9.13 -6.51 5.99
CA THR A 52 -9.89 -7.14 7.07
C THR A 52 -11.38 -7.00 6.75
N ILE A 53 -11.89 -7.83 5.86
CA ILE A 53 -13.34 -7.98 5.66
C ILE A 53 -13.81 -9.09 6.60
N PRO A 54 -14.91 -8.88 7.37
CA PRO A 54 -15.54 -9.99 8.07
C PRO A 54 -15.93 -11.05 7.03
N LEU A 55 -15.51 -12.30 7.25
CA LEU A 55 -15.93 -13.42 6.42
C LEU A 55 -17.45 -13.48 6.46
N VAL A 56 -18.08 -13.29 5.30
CA VAL A 56 -19.54 -13.34 5.18
C VAL A 56 -19.92 -14.82 5.12
N GLY A 57 -20.27 -15.38 6.26
CA GLY A 57 -20.76 -16.75 6.41
C GLY A 57 -19.83 -17.69 7.17
N GLU A 58 -20.41 -18.75 7.75
CA GLU A 58 -19.62 -19.89 8.20
C GLU A 58 -18.95 -20.55 7.00
N PHE A 59 -17.67 -20.91 7.14
CA PHE A 59 -16.97 -21.68 6.12
C PHE A 59 -17.72 -22.99 5.88
N SER A 60 -18.09 -23.27 4.63
CA SER A 60 -18.61 -24.57 4.23
C SER A 60 -17.50 -25.37 3.53
N ASP A 61 -17.35 -26.63 3.93
CA ASP A 61 -16.50 -27.61 3.24
C ASP A 61 -17.20 -28.25 2.03
N ARG A 62 -18.47 -27.93 1.80
CA ARG A 62 -19.28 -28.44 0.69
C ARG A 62 -19.20 -27.54 -0.51
N ARG A 63 -18.89 -28.12 -1.67
CA ARG A 63 -18.68 -27.38 -2.93
C ARG A 63 -19.98 -26.69 -3.40
N GLU A 64 -21.12 -27.28 -3.10
CA GLU A 64 -22.45 -26.82 -3.51
C GLU A 64 -22.77 -25.45 -2.92
N ASP A 65 -22.32 -25.19 -1.69
CA ASP A 65 -22.56 -23.93 -0.97
C ASP A 65 -21.77 -22.74 -1.55
N TRP A 66 -20.81 -22.99 -2.44
CA TRP A 66 -19.91 -21.97 -2.99
C TRP A 66 -20.38 -21.43 -4.34
N TYR A 67 -21.06 -22.27 -5.12
CA TYR A 67 -21.46 -21.95 -6.49
C TYR A 67 -22.98 -21.81 -6.65
N GLY A 68 -23.76 -22.08 -5.60
CA GLY A 68 -25.22 -21.96 -5.65
C GLY A 68 -25.86 -22.95 -6.63
N ASP A 69 -25.21 -24.08 -6.90
CA ASP A 69 -25.73 -25.12 -7.77
C ASP A 69 -26.75 -25.95 -6.98
N ASP A 70 -28.03 -25.58 -7.09
CA ASP A 70 -29.16 -26.33 -6.55
C ASP A 70 -29.63 -27.46 -7.50
N GLY A 71 -28.80 -27.85 -8.47
CA GLY A 71 -28.98 -29.06 -9.27
C GLY A 71 -30.25 -29.07 -10.12
N ARG A 72 -30.71 -27.90 -10.57
CA ARG A 72 -31.87 -27.73 -11.45
C ARG A 72 -31.48 -27.39 -12.88
#